data_AF-A0A1Q7H146-F1
#
_entry.id   AF-A0A1Q7H146-F1
#
_cell.length_a   1.000
_cell.length_b   1.000
_cell.length_c   1.000
_cell.angle_alpha   90.00
_cell.angle_beta   90.00
_cell.angle_gamma   90.00
#
_symmetry.space_group_name_H-M   'P 1'
#
loop_
_entity.id
_entity.type
_entity.pdbx_description
1 polymer ?
#
loop_
_entity_poly.entity_id
_entity_poly.type
_entity_poly.pdbx_seq_one_letter_code
_entity_poly.pdbx_strand_id
1 'polypeptide(L)'
;MRTLYDVKRMPQVPSISHWYRSGGGTSERGADSAIVTFKGIRDEKGRLMIVMTHNTDIADTWEREGDNREYFDRFSPEGYAIGVNFILYAMTH
;
A
#
# COMPACT_ATOMS: atom_id res chain seq x y z
N MET A 1 2.66 11.40 3.78
CA MET A 1 1.92 11.49 5.06
C MET A 1 2.87 10.99 6.13
N ARG A 2 3.20 11.83 7.12
CA ARG A 2 4.09 11.46 8.22
C ARG A 2 3.35 11.79 9.52
N THR A 3 2.86 10.74 10.19
CA THR A 3 2.17 10.85 11.48
C THR A 3 3.03 10.22 12.55
N LEU A 4 3.25 8.90 12.48
CA LEU A 4 4.17 8.16 13.35
C LEU A 4 5.42 7.70 12.57
N TYR A 5 5.21 6.98 11.46
CA TYR A 5 6.28 6.45 10.63
C TYR A 5 6.66 7.39 9.50
N ASP A 6 7.94 7.37 9.12
CA ASP A 6 8.44 8.02 7.90
C ASP A 6 8.35 7.05 6.72
N VAL A 7 7.23 7.07 6.01
CA VAL A 7 7.00 6.25 4.82
C VAL A 7 7.57 6.97 3.60
N LYS A 8 8.65 6.42 3.03
CA LYS A 8 9.37 7.02 1.89
C LYS A 8 8.75 6.73 0.53
N ARG A 9 8.04 5.60 0.40
CA ARG A 9 7.44 5.14 -0.86
C ARG A 9 6.16 4.36 -0.61
N MET A 10 5.33 4.28 -1.64
CA MET A 10 4.21 3.36 -1.70
C MET A 10 4.68 2.09 -2.44
N PRO A 11 4.67 0.90 -1.81
CA PRO A 11 5.09 -0.32 -2.49
C PRO A 11 4.09 -0.70 -3.58
N GLN A 12 4.56 -1.36 -4.64
CA GLN A 12 3.71 -2.04 -5.60
C GLN A 12 3.44 -3.45 -5.10
N VAL A 13 2.26 -3.64 -4.51
CA VAL A 13 1.85 -4.89 -3.91
C VAL A 13 0.93 -5.60 -4.91
N PRO A 14 1.30 -6.79 -5.41
CA PRO A 14 0.40 -7.60 -6.22
C PRO A 14 -0.53 -8.41 -5.32
N SER A 15 -1.65 -8.86 -5.86
CA SER A 15 -2.44 -9.91 -5.24
C SER A 15 -1.59 -11.16 -4.99
N ILE A 16 -1.88 -11.87 -3.91
CA ILE A 16 -1.15 -13.11 -3.57
C ILE A 16 -1.22 -14.15 -4.71
N SER A 17 -2.33 -14.19 -5.44
CA SER A 17 -2.51 -15.09 -6.58
C SER A 17 -1.60 -14.72 -7.76
N HIS A 18 -1.45 -13.44 -8.05
CA HIS A 18 -0.52 -13.00 -9.08
C HIS A 18 0.92 -13.29 -8.67
N TRP A 19 1.29 -13.00 -7.41
CA TRP A 19 2.62 -13.26 -6.86
C TRP A 19 3.09 -14.71 -7.10
N TYR A 20 2.25 -15.70 -6.77
CA TYR A 20 2.60 -17.10 -7.00
C TYR A 20 2.73 -17.45 -8.47
N ARG A 21 1.86 -16.91 -9.34
CA ARG A 21 1.87 -17.23 -10.78
C ARG A 21 3.03 -16.60 -11.53
N SER A 22 3.42 -15.39 -11.14
CA SER A 22 4.50 -14.64 -11.79
C SER A 22 5.88 -14.94 -11.22
N GLY A 23 5.97 -15.70 -10.11
CA GLY A 23 7.22 -15.96 -9.42
C GLY A 23 7.80 -14.70 -8.77
N GLY A 24 6.95 -13.84 -8.21
CA GLY A 24 7.37 -12.64 -7.49
C GLY A 24 7.24 -11.32 -8.27
N GLY A 25 6.55 -11.32 -9.40
CA GLY A 25 6.22 -10.12 -10.17
C GLY A 25 5.17 -9.26 -9.46
N THR A 26 5.30 -7.94 -9.58
CA THR A 26 4.44 -6.96 -8.87
C THR A 26 3.46 -6.20 -9.78
N SER A 27 3.71 -6.18 -11.09
CA SER A 27 2.86 -5.48 -12.05
C SER A 27 1.89 -6.43 -12.73
N GLU A 28 0.64 -6.46 -12.27
CA GLU A 28 -0.33 -7.47 -12.68
C GLU A 28 -0.77 -7.40 -14.14
N ARG A 29 -0.68 -6.21 -14.75
CA ARG A 29 -1.05 -5.90 -16.14
C ARG A 29 0.14 -5.38 -16.95
N GLY A 30 1.36 -5.81 -16.61
CA GLY A 30 2.56 -5.44 -17.36
C GLY A 30 2.81 -3.93 -17.36
N ALA A 31 2.98 -3.32 -18.53
CA ALA A 31 3.25 -1.88 -18.63
C ALA A 31 2.10 -1.01 -18.09
N ASP A 32 0.85 -1.47 -18.23
CA ASP A 32 -0.34 -0.69 -17.86
C ASP A 32 -0.50 -0.50 -16.35
N SER A 33 0.07 -1.40 -15.55
CA SER A 33 0.07 -1.30 -14.09
C SER A 33 1.44 -1.02 -13.50
N ALA A 34 2.47 -0.75 -14.31
CA ALA A 34 3.86 -0.66 -13.83
C ALA A 34 4.10 0.49 -12.83
N ILE A 35 3.24 1.51 -12.85
CA ILE A 35 3.38 2.71 -12.03
C ILE A 35 2.30 2.73 -10.95
N VAL A 36 2.74 2.71 -9.69
CA VAL A 36 1.88 2.96 -8.53
C VAL A 36 1.52 4.44 -8.48
N THR A 37 0.25 4.76 -8.29
CA THR A 37 -0.14 6.14 -7.99
C THR A 37 -0.88 6.24 -6.67
N PHE A 38 -0.51 7.26 -5.92
CA PHE A 38 -1.07 7.57 -4.61
C PHE A 38 -1.68 8.97 -4.66
N LYS A 39 -3.01 9.05 -4.56
CA LYS A 39 -3.76 10.30 -4.72
C LYS A 39 -4.59 10.56 -3.48
N GLY A 40 -4.90 11.83 -3.24
CA GLY A 40 -5.71 12.23 -2.11
C GLY A 40 -6.63 13.40 -2.44
N ILE A 41 -7.80 13.43 -1.82
CA ILE A 41 -8.70 14.58 -1.84
C ILE A 41 -8.67 15.21 -0.45
N ARG A 42 -8.53 16.53 -0.41
CA ARG A 42 -8.50 17.32 0.82
C ARG A 42 -9.77 18.14 0.98
N ASP A 43 -10.18 18.38 2.22
CA ASP A 43 -11.23 19.35 2.52
C ASP A 43 -10.71 20.80 2.44
N GLU A 44 -11.60 21.77 2.66
CA GLU A 44 -11.27 23.20 2.65
C GLU A 44 -10.23 23.61 3.70
N LYS A 45 -10.07 22.80 4.77
CA LYS A 45 -9.08 23.00 5.83
C LYS A 45 -7.75 22.30 5.52
N GLY A 46 -7.61 21.70 4.34
CA GLY A 46 -6.42 21.00 3.89
C GLY A 46 -6.26 19.59 4.47
N ARG A 47 -7.25 19.08 5.20
CA ARG A 47 -7.22 17.74 5.79
C ARG A 47 -7.51 16.68 4.74
N LEU A 48 -6.77 15.59 4.76
CA LEU A 48 -6.91 14.49 3.80
C LEU A 48 -8.16 13.67 4.14
N MET A 49 -9.16 13.70 3.25
CA MET A 49 -10.46 13.04 3.44
C MET A 49 -10.55 11.70 2.74
N ILE A 50 -9.94 11.61 1.55
CA ILE A 50 -9.97 10.41 0.72
C ILE A 50 -8.55 10.10 0.32
N VAL A 51 -8.20 8.82 0.40
CA VAL A 51 -6.96 8.26 -0.14
C VAL A 51 -7.33 7.26 -1.21
N MET A 52 -6.65 7.35 -2.35
CA MET A 52 -6.80 6.43 -3.46
C MET A 52 -5.45 5.84 -3.79
N THR A 53 -5.40 4.51 -3.81
CA THR A 53 -4.22 3.73 -4.19
C THR A 53 -4.56 3.03 -5.50
N HIS A 54 -3.71 3.17 -6.51
CA HIS A 54 -3.90 2.55 -7.83
C HIS A 54 -2.66 1.74 -8.19
N ASN A 55 -2.89 0.61 -8.85
CA ASN A 55 -1.87 -0.37 -9.24
C ASN A 55 -1.07 -0.92 -8.05
N THR A 56 -1.69 -0.98 -6.88
CA THR A 56 -1.14 -1.61 -5.68
C THR A 56 -2.29 -2.10 -4.81
N ASP A 57 -2.25 -3.38 -4.45
CA ASP A 57 -3.15 -4.00 -3.49
C ASP A 57 -2.58 -3.83 -2.09
N ILE A 58 -2.41 -2.57 -1.65
CA ILE A 58 -1.73 -2.28 -0.38
C ILE A 58 -2.38 -2.99 0.81
N ALA A 59 -3.69 -3.27 0.75
CA ALA A 59 -4.39 -3.99 1.79
C ALA A 59 -3.89 -5.43 1.98
N ASP A 60 -3.39 -6.08 0.92
CA ASP A 60 -2.85 -7.44 1.00
C ASP A 60 -1.63 -7.52 1.92
N THR A 61 -0.94 -6.41 2.17
CA THR A 61 0.15 -6.36 3.16
C THR A 61 -0.29 -6.72 4.58
N TRP A 62 -1.58 -6.54 4.89
CA TRP A 62 -2.21 -6.89 6.16
C TRP A 62 -3.05 -8.18 6.03
N GLU A 63 -3.76 -8.35 4.91
CA GLU A 63 -4.68 -9.48 4.72
C GLU A 63 -3.97 -10.80 4.41
N ARG A 64 -2.78 -10.73 3.80
CA ARG A 64 -2.04 -11.89 3.24
C ARG A 64 -0.70 -12.14 3.93
N GLU A 65 -0.46 -11.48 5.05
CA GLU A 65 0.81 -11.56 5.79
C GLU A 65 1.21 -12.99 6.19
N GLY A 66 0.22 -13.89 6.37
CA GLY A 66 0.43 -15.28 6.74
C GLY A 66 0.57 -16.25 5.57
N ASP A 67 0.35 -15.82 4.33
CA ASP A 67 0.22 -16.72 3.18
C ASP A 67 1.59 -17.14 2.62
N ASN A 68 2.58 -16.24 2.66
CA ASN A 68 3.93 -16.53 2.17
C ASN A 68 5.00 -15.70 2.90
N ARG A 69 6.08 -16.35 3.33
CA ARG A 69 7.15 -15.70 4.10
C ARG A 69 7.89 -14.61 3.31
N GLU A 70 8.21 -14.87 2.04
CA GLU A 70 8.90 -13.89 1.19
C GLU A 70 8.00 -12.69 0.89
N TYR A 71 6.72 -12.93 0.62
CA TYR A 71 5.71 -11.88 0.43
C TYR A 71 5.61 -10.99 1.68
N PHE A 72 5.53 -11.60 2.86
CA PHE A 72 5.54 -10.89 4.14
C PHE A 72 6.78 -10.01 4.27
N ASP A 73 7.97 -10.60 4.17
CA ASP A 73 9.24 -9.90 4.38
C ASP A 73 9.40 -8.73 3.39
N ARG A 74 8.84 -8.85 2.19
CA ARG A 74 8.93 -7.84 1.13
C ARG A 74 7.92 -6.70 1.27
N PHE A 75 6.70 -6.96 1.74
CA PHE A 75 5.60 -5.98 1.67
C PHE A 75 4.97 -5.61 3.01
N SER A 76 4.80 -6.57 3.93
CA SER A 76 4.03 -6.37 5.17
C SER A 76 4.61 -5.28 6.09
N PRO A 77 5.93 -5.20 6.36
CA PRO A 77 6.49 -4.15 7.21
C PRO A 77 6.23 -2.72 6.73
N GLU A 78 6.44 -2.43 5.43
CA GLU A 78 6.13 -1.11 4.85
C GLU A 78 4.61 -0.86 4.84
N GLY A 79 3.82 -1.89 4.55
CA GLY A 79 2.36 -1.87 4.60
C GLY A 79 1.81 -1.48 5.98
N TYR A 80 2.30 -2.08 7.07
CA TYR A 80 1.90 -1.72 8.42
C TYR A 80 2.18 -0.25 8.74
N ALA A 81 3.36 0.25 8.36
CA ALA A 81 3.73 1.64 8.59
C ALA A 81 2.75 2.61 7.90
N ILE A 82 2.33 2.27 6.68
CA ILE A 82 1.31 3.02 5.93
C ILE A 82 -0.06 2.96 6.63
N GLY A 83 -0.52 1.75 6.96
CA GLY A 83 -1.83 1.53 7.59
C GLY A 83 -1.96 2.22 8.94
N VAL A 84 -0.94 2.10 9.79
CA VAL A 84 -0.89 2.78 11.09
C VAL A 84 -0.91 4.29 10.91
N ASN A 85 -0.17 4.85 9.95
CA ASN A 85 -0.22 6.28 9.69
C ASN A 85 -1.60 6.74 9.21
N PHE A 86 -2.33 5.95 8.40
CA PHE A 86 -3.70 6.30 7.97
C PHE A 86 -4.66 6.35 9.15
N ILE A 87 -4.66 5.33 10.00
CA ILE A 87 -5.54 5.26 11.16
C ILE A 87 -5.21 6.40 12.13
N LEU A 88 -3.94 6.60 12.44
CA LEU A 88 -3.51 7.69 13.31
C LEU A 88 -3.90 9.05 12.74
N TYR A 89 -3.71 9.26 11.43
CA TYR A 89 -4.13 10.50 10.78
C TYR A 89 -5.64 10.73 10.94
N ALA A 90 -6.46 9.73 10.61
CA ALA A 90 -7.92 9.80 10.71
C ALA A 90 -8.42 10.07 12.14
N MET A 91 -7.68 9.62 13.15
CA MET A 91 -8.04 9.84 14.57
C MET A 91 -7.55 11.17 15.13
N THR A 92 -6.67 11.89 14.44
CA THR A 92 -5.98 13.08 15.00
C THR A 92 -6.16 14.36 14.20
N HIS A 93 -6.75 14.31 13.00
CA HIS A 93 -6.95 15.46 12.10
C HIS A 93 -8.39 15.50 11.58
#